data_AF-A0A699T8L4-F1
#
_entry.id   AF-A0A699T8L4-F1
#
_cell.length_a   1.000
_cell.length_b   1.000
_cell.length_c   1.000
_cell.angle_alpha   90.00
_cell.angle_beta   90.00
_cell.angle_gamma   90.00
#
_symmetry.space_group_name_H-M   'P 1'
#
loop_
_entity.id
_entity.type
_entity.pdbx_description
1 polymer ?
#
loop_
_entity_poly.entity_id
_entity_poly.type
_entity_poly.pdbx_seq_one_letter_code
_entity_poly.pdbx_strand_id
1 'polypeptide(L)'
;DFNKDDESFYEAWECFNDLLRACPHHEFFELHQLDTFYNVLNVNDQDSLNSAAGGNFLDKMPRECLKIIESKSKVRQSQAKAIVAKVGTSSSTPAISSDIAELKDMVKALLLDKKNQSRAPTLSTTPAPVKAVEPNCVTCDGAHSYQNCPATHENAYRDNIQ
;
A
#
# COMPACT_ATOMS: atom_id res chain seq x y z
N ASP A 1 22.86 -6.75 -8.53
CA ASP A 1 21.40 -6.58 -8.66
C ASP A 1 20.65 -7.86 -8.36
N PHE A 2 20.39 -8.16 -7.09
CA PHE A 2 19.63 -9.37 -6.71
C PHE A 2 18.36 -9.07 -5.89
N ASN A 3 17.95 -7.80 -5.77
CA ASN A 3 16.87 -7.40 -4.87
C ASN A 3 15.63 -6.81 -5.56
N LYS A 4 15.66 -6.55 -6.88
CA LYS A 4 14.52 -5.92 -7.56
C LYS A 4 13.39 -6.91 -7.86
N ASP A 5 13.74 -8.16 -8.14
CA ASP A 5 12.79 -9.20 -8.53
C ASP A 5 12.06 -9.83 -7.33
N ASP A 6 12.66 -9.74 -6.15
CA ASP A 6 12.08 -10.28 -4.92
C ASP A 6 10.95 -9.40 -4.37
N GLU A 7 11.05 -8.08 -4.52
CA GLU A 7 10.04 -7.11 -4.10
C GLU A 7 8.79 -7.17 -5.00
N SER A 8 8.97 -7.33 -6.32
CA SER A 8 7.85 -7.32 -7.28
C SER A 8 6.87 -8.49 -7.13
N PHE A 9 7.34 -9.68 -6.73
CA PHE A 9 6.46 -10.85 -6.59
C PHE A 9 5.59 -10.78 -5.35
N TYR A 10 6.17 -10.37 -4.22
CA TYR A 10 5.42 -10.21 -2.98
C TYR A 10 4.35 -9.12 -3.15
N GLU A 11 4.71 -7.99 -3.76
CA GLU A 11 3.75 -6.91 -4.05
C GLU A 11 2.63 -7.36 -5.00
N ALA A 12 2.96 -8.10 -6.07
CA ALA A 12 1.96 -8.68 -6.97
C ALA A 12 1.00 -9.65 -6.24
N TRP A 13 1.52 -10.46 -5.32
CA TRP A 13 0.71 -11.38 -4.51
C TRP A 13 -0.21 -10.64 -3.53
N GLU A 14 0.27 -9.57 -2.90
CA GLU A 14 -0.56 -8.75 -2.00
C GLU A 14 -1.70 -8.06 -2.77
N CYS A 15 -1.40 -7.48 -3.95
CA CYS A 15 -2.41 -6.88 -4.83
C CYS A 15 -3.45 -7.91 -5.28
N PHE A 16 -3.02 -9.14 -5.59
CA PHE A 16 -3.90 -10.25 -5.90
C PHE A 16 -4.84 -10.60 -4.73
N ASN A 17 -4.33 -10.66 -3.49
CA ASN A 17 -5.15 -10.91 -2.30
C ASN A 17 -6.17 -9.80 -2.06
N ASP A 18 -5.81 -8.54 -2.29
CA ASP A 18 -6.74 -7.41 -2.20
C ASP A 18 -7.88 -7.53 -3.22
N LEU A 19 -7.58 -7.98 -4.45
CA LEU A 19 -8.59 -8.25 -5.46
C LEU A 19 -9.54 -9.37 -5.03
N LEU A 20 -9.02 -10.47 -4.47
CA LEU A 20 -9.83 -11.57 -3.94
C LEU A 20 -10.76 -11.09 -2.81
N ARG A 21 -10.25 -10.23 -1.92
CA ARG A 21 -11.03 -9.68 -0.79
C ARG A 21 -12.12 -8.71 -1.24
N ALA A 22 -11.92 -8.00 -2.35
CA ALA A 22 -12.90 -7.08 -2.92
C ALA A 22 -14.11 -7.79 -3.54
N CYS A 23 -13.97 -9.07 -3.94
CA CYS A 23 -15.03 -9.85 -4.60
C CYS A 23 -15.33 -11.17 -3.86
N PRO A 24 -16.12 -11.15 -2.77
CA PRO A 24 -16.37 -12.32 -1.92
C PRO A 24 -17.26 -13.43 -2.54
N HIS A 25 -17.70 -13.31 -3.80
CA HIS A 25 -18.76 -14.16 -4.38
C HIS A 25 -18.44 -14.83 -5.73
N HIS A 26 -17.20 -15.27 -6.01
CA HIS A 26 -16.95 -15.99 -7.27
C HIS A 26 -15.92 -17.12 -7.18
N GLU A 27 -16.36 -18.32 -6.78
CA GLU A 27 -15.61 -19.58 -6.99
C GLU A 27 -15.29 -19.82 -8.49
N PHE A 28 -16.09 -19.23 -9.40
CA PHE A 28 -15.88 -19.32 -10.85
C PHE A 28 -14.72 -18.45 -11.36
N PHE A 29 -14.17 -17.56 -10.52
CA PHE A 29 -13.08 -16.65 -10.91
C PHE A 29 -11.68 -17.17 -10.54
N GLU A 30 -11.54 -18.18 -9.67
CA GLU A 30 -10.23 -18.56 -9.11
C GLU A 30 -9.22 -18.98 -10.19
N LEU A 31 -9.63 -19.80 -11.16
CA LEU A 31 -8.74 -20.23 -12.26
C LEU A 31 -8.35 -19.08 -13.17
N HIS A 32 -9.31 -18.23 -13.55
CA HIS A 32 -9.05 -17.06 -14.38
C HIS A 32 -8.13 -16.08 -13.65
N GLN A 33 -8.33 -15.88 -12.34
CA GLN A 33 -7.49 -15.02 -11.52
C GLN A 33 -6.07 -15.55 -11.44
N LEU A 34 -5.89 -16.85 -11.25
CA LEU A 34 -4.57 -17.49 -11.25
C LEU A 34 -3.87 -17.40 -12.61
N ASP A 35 -4.60 -17.61 -13.70
CA ASP A 35 -4.08 -17.44 -15.06
C ASP A 35 -3.65 -15.98 -15.31
N THR A 36 -4.51 -15.02 -14.96
CA THR A 36 -4.20 -13.59 -15.08
C THR A 36 -2.98 -13.24 -14.26
N PHE A 37 -2.91 -13.70 -13.00
CA PHE A 37 -1.77 -13.50 -12.10
C PHE A 37 -0.48 -14.09 -12.70
N TYR A 38 -0.52 -15.32 -13.20
CA TYR A 38 0.63 -15.96 -13.81
C TYR A 38 1.13 -15.19 -15.04
N ASN A 39 0.22 -14.73 -15.89
CA ASN A 39 0.55 -14.02 -17.13
C ASN A 39 1.14 -12.62 -16.91
N VAL A 40 0.89 -11.98 -15.76
CA VAL A 40 1.50 -10.69 -15.40
C VAL A 40 2.87 -10.83 -14.72
N LEU A 41 3.23 -12.03 -14.26
CA LEU A 41 4.55 -12.28 -13.67
C LEU A 41 5.68 -12.19 -14.71
N ASN A 42 6.86 -11.82 -14.25
CA ASN A 42 8.07 -11.96 -15.06
C ASN A 42 8.42 -13.45 -15.26
N VAL A 43 9.21 -13.73 -16.30
CA VAL A 43 9.59 -15.10 -16.70
C VAL A 43 10.30 -15.87 -15.57
N ASN A 44 11.14 -15.20 -14.77
CA ASN A 44 11.87 -15.84 -13.67
C ASN A 44 10.90 -16.33 -12.58
N ASP A 45 9.87 -15.55 -12.29
CA ASP A 45 8.85 -15.91 -11.31
C ASP A 45 7.94 -17.02 -11.83
N GLN A 46 7.59 -16.99 -13.12
CA GLN A 46 6.87 -18.07 -13.80
C GLN A 46 7.65 -19.40 -13.74
N ASP A 47 8.92 -19.39 -14.14
CA ASP A 47 9.78 -20.58 -14.12
C ASP A 47 9.97 -21.12 -12.70
N SER A 48 10.07 -20.24 -11.72
CA SER A 48 10.15 -20.64 -10.31
C SER A 48 8.86 -21.30 -9.82
N LEU A 49 7.69 -20.79 -10.23
CA LEU A 49 6.40 -21.42 -9.92
C LEU A 49 6.26 -22.79 -10.59
N ASN A 50 6.64 -22.89 -11.87
CA ASN A 50 6.63 -24.16 -12.61
C ASN A 50 7.55 -25.20 -11.97
N SER A 51 8.75 -24.77 -11.56
CA SER A 51 9.70 -25.63 -10.84
C SER A 51 9.14 -26.14 -9.52
N ALA A 52 8.48 -25.28 -8.74
CA ALA A 52 7.84 -25.66 -7.48
C ALA A 52 6.61 -26.57 -7.69
N ALA A 53 5.90 -26.42 -8.81
CA ALA A 53 4.80 -27.28 -9.20
C ALA A 53 5.26 -28.64 -9.76
N GLY A 54 6.53 -28.79 -10.12
CA GLY A 54 7.06 -29.97 -10.80
C GLY A 54 6.51 -30.13 -12.23
N GLY A 55 6.23 -29.02 -12.92
CA GLY A 55 5.57 -28.97 -14.22
C GLY A 55 4.90 -27.62 -14.46
N ASN A 56 4.00 -27.51 -15.43
CA ASN A 56 3.25 -26.27 -15.63
C ASN A 56 2.42 -25.95 -14.37
N PHE A 57 2.58 -24.75 -13.85
CA PHE A 57 1.87 -24.27 -12.67
C PHE A 57 0.35 -24.23 -12.90
N LEU A 58 -0.09 -23.78 -14.08
CA LEU A 58 -1.50 -23.64 -14.42
C LEU A 58 -2.24 -24.98 -14.64
N ASP A 59 -1.51 -26.10 -14.73
CA ASP A 59 -2.11 -27.44 -14.81
C ASP A 59 -2.51 -27.98 -13.43
N LYS A 60 -2.16 -27.29 -12.34
CA LYS A 60 -2.49 -27.70 -10.97
C LYS A 60 -3.89 -27.25 -10.58
N MET A 61 -4.47 -27.94 -9.60
CA MET A 61 -5.73 -27.52 -8.99
C MET A 61 -5.55 -26.14 -8.33
N PRO A 62 -6.55 -25.23 -8.36
CA PRO A 62 -6.46 -23.88 -7.78
C PRO A 62 -5.91 -23.85 -6.35
N ARG A 63 -6.36 -24.80 -5.51
CA ARG A 63 -5.90 -24.94 -4.12
C ARG A 63 -4.40 -25.23 -4.01
N GLU A 64 -3.84 -26.00 -4.94
CA GLU A 64 -2.41 -26.30 -4.99
C GLU A 64 -1.62 -25.10 -5.52
N CYS A 65 -2.16 -24.40 -6.52
CA CYS A 65 -1.59 -23.14 -7.03
C CYS A 65 -1.42 -22.10 -5.91
N LEU A 66 -2.47 -21.88 -5.12
CA LEU A 66 -2.45 -20.95 -3.98
C LEU A 66 -1.40 -21.34 -2.94
N LYS A 67 -1.30 -22.63 -2.58
CA LYS A 67 -0.27 -23.12 -1.65
C LYS A 67 1.16 -22.87 -2.15
N ILE A 68 1.40 -23.09 -3.44
CA ILE A 68 2.73 -22.87 -4.04
C ILE A 68 3.10 -21.39 -4.01
N ILE A 69 2.17 -20.51 -4.40
CA ILE A 69 2.39 -19.06 -4.36
C ILE A 69 2.65 -18.59 -2.92
N GLU A 70 1.83 -19.03 -1.96
CA GLU A 70 1.98 -18.68 -0.55
C GLU A 70 3.32 -19.19 0.02
N SER A 71 3.73 -20.41 -0.32
CA SER A 71 5.02 -20.96 0.08
C SER A 71 6.17 -20.11 -0.45
N LYS A 72 6.11 -19.72 -1.73
CA LYS A 72 7.13 -18.87 -2.36
C LYS A 72 7.17 -17.47 -1.74
N SER A 73 6.02 -16.85 -1.47
CA SER A 73 5.96 -15.52 -0.85
C SER A 73 6.54 -15.53 0.56
N LYS A 74 6.30 -16.59 1.36
CA LYS A 74 6.91 -16.78 2.69
C LYS A 74 8.43 -16.93 2.63
N VAL A 75 8.95 -17.71 1.67
CA VAL A 75 10.40 -17.83 1.46
C VAL A 75 11.01 -16.47 1.15
N ARG A 76 10.42 -15.70 0.23
CA ARG A 76 10.91 -14.35 -0.13
C ARG A 76 10.85 -13.37 1.02
N GLN A 77 9.75 -13.36 1.78
CA GLN A 77 9.63 -12.52 2.98
C GLN A 77 10.72 -12.86 4.02
N SER A 78 11.02 -14.14 4.22
CA SER A 78 12.07 -14.57 5.15
C SER A 78 13.48 -14.17 4.68
N GLN A 79 13.75 -14.23 3.38
CA GLN A 79 15.03 -13.79 2.78
C GLN A 79 15.20 -12.28 2.88
N ALA A 80 14.16 -11.50 2.57
CA ALA A 80 14.18 -10.04 2.75
C ALA A 80 14.49 -9.65 4.21
N LYS A 81 13.84 -10.31 5.18
CA LYS A 81 14.11 -10.12 6.62
C LYS A 81 15.55 -10.51 7.01
N ALA A 82 16.08 -11.60 6.44
CA ALA A 82 17.46 -12.04 6.69
C ALA A 82 18.50 -11.09 6.08
N ILE A 83 18.24 -10.50 4.91
CA ILE A 83 19.10 -9.48 4.29
C ILE A 83 19.13 -8.22 5.18
N VAL A 84 17.98 -7.77 5.70
CA VAL A 84 17.91 -6.64 6.65
C VAL A 84 18.72 -6.94 7.92
N ALA A 85 18.60 -8.14 8.49
CA ALA A 85 19.36 -8.56 9.65
C ALA A 85 20.88 -8.66 9.37
N LYS A 86 21.26 -9.10 8.16
CA LYS A 86 22.67 -9.22 7.74
C LYS A 86 23.29 -7.84 7.49
N VAL A 87 22.58 -6.90 6.88
CA VAL A 87 23.00 -5.48 6.78
C VAL A 87 23.15 -4.85 8.16
N GLY A 88 22.32 -5.25 9.14
CA GLY A 88 22.50 -4.88 10.55
C GLY A 88 23.72 -5.52 11.24
N THR A 89 24.35 -6.54 10.67
CA THR A 89 25.43 -7.32 11.30
C THR A 89 26.78 -7.19 10.58
N SER A 90 26.83 -6.75 9.33
CA SER A 90 28.08 -6.59 8.57
C SER A 90 28.37 -5.12 8.21
N SER A 91 28.55 -4.27 9.23
CA SER A 91 29.53 -3.16 9.25
C SER A 91 29.23 -2.22 10.41
N SER A 92 29.39 -2.69 11.64
CA SER A 92 29.67 -1.80 12.76
C SER A 92 30.88 -2.36 13.51
N THR A 93 32.06 -2.08 12.97
CA THR A 93 33.20 -1.81 13.85
C THR A 93 32.71 -0.85 14.95
N PRO A 94 32.94 -1.14 16.24
CA PRO A 94 32.38 -0.35 17.35
C PRO A 94 32.65 1.15 17.23
N ALA A 95 33.73 1.54 16.54
CA ALA A 95 34.06 2.92 16.19
C ALA A 95 32.96 3.62 15.34
N ILE A 96 32.49 3.00 14.25
CA ILE A 96 31.53 3.63 13.33
C ILE A 96 30.15 3.80 14.01
N SER A 97 29.74 2.85 14.85
CA SER A 97 28.50 2.97 15.62
C SER A 97 28.58 4.08 16.66
N SER A 98 29.75 4.31 17.25
CA SER A 98 30.00 5.41 18.20
C SER A 98 29.93 6.76 17.49
N ASP A 99 30.60 6.88 16.33
CA ASP A 99 30.63 8.11 15.53
C ASP A 99 29.23 8.53 15.07
N ILE A 100 28.39 7.57 14.67
CA ILE A 100 26.99 7.85 14.26
C ILE A 100 26.15 8.32 15.47
N ALA A 101 26.36 7.76 16.66
CA ALA A 101 25.65 8.19 17.86
C ALA A 101 26.04 9.63 18.23
N GLU A 102 27.34 9.94 18.20
CA GLU A 102 27.87 11.28 18.47
C GLU A 102 27.38 12.30 17.45
N LEU A 103 27.38 11.95 16.15
CA LEU A 103 26.89 12.82 15.09
C LEU A 103 25.38 13.08 15.21
N LYS A 104 24.60 12.08 15.63
CA LYS A 104 23.16 12.24 15.91
C LYS A 104 22.91 13.17 17.10
N ASP A 105 23.72 13.11 18.13
CA ASP A 105 23.56 13.98 19.30
C ASP A 105 24.04 15.41 19.04
N MET A 106 25.09 15.60 18.22
CA MET A 106 25.48 16.93 17.72
C MET A 106 24.37 17.58 16.88
N VAL A 107 23.71 16.82 16.00
CA VAL A 107 22.58 17.33 15.20
C VAL A 107 21.41 17.75 16.10
N LYS A 108 21.10 16.98 17.15
CA LYS A 108 20.08 17.37 18.14
C LYS A 108 20.47 18.65 18.89
N ALA A 109 21.73 18.78 19.30
CA ALA A 109 22.23 19.98 19.97
C ALA A 109 22.09 21.22 19.07
N LEU A 110 22.47 21.12 17.79
CA LEU A 110 22.31 22.19 16.80
C LEU A 110 20.84 22.56 16.53
N LEU A 111 19.94 21.58 16.52
CA LEU A 111 18.50 21.81 16.37
C LEU A 111 17.87 22.50 17.59
N LEU A 112 18.37 22.20 18.79
CA LEU A 112 17.92 22.82 20.04
C LEU A 112 18.40 24.27 20.16
N ASP A 113 19.61 24.58 19.69
CA ASP A 113 20.18 25.93 19.78
C ASP A 113 19.44 26.96 18.90
N LYS A 114 18.87 26.51 17.77
CA LYS A 114 18.03 27.33 16.89
C LYS A 114 16.68 27.73 17.50
N LYS A 115 16.22 27.07 18.58
CA LYS A 115 14.96 27.39 19.26
C LYS A 115 15.09 28.55 20.27
N ASN A 116 16.31 28.90 20.67
CA ASN A 116 16.55 29.92 21.72
C ASN A 116 16.86 31.33 21.17
N GLN A 117 17.11 31.49 19.86
CA GLN A 117 17.35 32.80 19.23
C GLN A 117 16.11 33.47 18.64
N SER A 118 14.94 32.83 18.65
CA SER A 118 13.68 33.42 18.17
C SER A 118 12.83 33.88 19.36
N ARG A 119 13.22 34.99 19.99
CA ARG A 119 12.32 35.65 20.96
C ARG A 119 12.49 37.17 20.93
N ALA A 120 11.69 37.83 20.10
CA ALA A 120 10.95 39.09 20.35
C ALA A 120 10.47 39.72 19.02
N PRO A 121 9.46 40.62 19.02
CA PRO A 121 8.26 40.69 19.84
C PRO A 121 6.96 40.61 19.00
N THR A 122 5.84 40.45 19.71
CA THR A 122 4.45 40.50 19.25
C THR A 122 4.14 41.63 18.27
N LEU A 123 3.62 41.27 17.08
CA LEU A 123 2.78 42.14 16.27
C LEU A 123 1.37 41.53 16.20
N SER A 124 0.47 42.20 16.89
CA SER A 124 -0.98 42.08 16.75
C SER A 124 -1.35 42.15 15.27
N THR A 125 -1.99 41.11 14.74
CA THR A 125 -2.77 41.22 13.50
C THR A 125 -4.07 40.47 13.71
N THR A 126 -5.12 41.27 13.83
CA THR A 126 -6.54 40.92 13.84
C THR A 126 -6.87 39.89 12.75
N PRO A 127 -7.62 38.81 13.04
CA PRO A 127 -8.13 37.94 11.99
C PRO A 127 -9.30 38.66 11.31
N ALA A 128 -9.13 38.96 10.01
CA ALA A 128 -10.26 39.29 9.16
C ALA A 128 -11.15 38.03 9.00
N PRO A 129 -12.49 38.15 9.05
CA PRO A 129 -13.35 37.00 8.86
C PRO A 129 -13.26 36.51 7.41
N VAL A 130 -12.78 35.28 7.24
CA VAL A 130 -12.84 34.55 5.98
C VAL A 130 -14.30 34.25 5.65
N LYS A 131 -14.77 34.79 4.53
CA LYS A 131 -16.11 34.55 3.98
C LYS A 131 -16.29 33.05 3.74
N ALA A 132 -17.29 32.45 4.39
CA ALA A 132 -17.67 31.06 4.17
C ALA A 132 -18.01 30.83 2.68
N VAL A 133 -17.45 29.78 2.09
CA VAL A 133 -17.91 29.25 0.82
C VAL A 133 -19.29 28.63 1.05
N GLU A 134 -20.30 29.16 0.37
CA GLU A 134 -21.63 28.58 0.37
C GLU A 134 -21.58 27.24 -0.37
N PRO A 135 -22.10 26.14 0.21
CA PRO A 135 -22.18 24.88 -0.50
C PRO A 135 -23.26 25.01 -1.57
N ASN A 136 -22.88 25.01 -2.84
CA ASN A 136 -23.82 24.92 -3.95
C ASN A 136 -23.92 23.47 -4.44
N CYS A 137 -25.14 23.01 -4.66
CA CYS A 137 -25.40 21.68 -5.16
C CYS A 137 -25.28 21.69 -6.69
N VAL A 138 -24.25 21.03 -7.22
CA VAL A 138 -23.98 20.97 -8.67
C VAL A 138 -25.14 20.35 -9.47
N THR A 139 -26.03 19.58 -8.84
CA THR A 139 -27.15 18.91 -9.51
C THR A 139 -28.38 19.80 -9.70
N CYS A 140 -28.60 20.78 -8.82
CA CYS A 140 -29.81 21.63 -8.85
C CYS A 140 -29.54 23.12 -8.63
N ASP A 141 -28.27 23.53 -8.59
CA ASP A 141 -27.79 24.88 -8.32
C ASP A 141 -28.30 25.48 -6.98
N GLY A 142 -28.77 24.64 -6.06
CA GLY A 142 -29.30 25.06 -4.77
C GLY A 142 -28.21 25.35 -3.73
N ALA A 143 -28.49 26.23 -2.77
CA ALA A 143 -27.59 26.59 -1.67
C ALA A 143 -27.55 25.51 -0.55
N HIS A 144 -27.23 24.28 -0.92
CA HIS A 144 -27.01 23.15 -0.01
C HIS A 144 -25.87 22.25 -0.49
N SER A 145 -25.26 21.51 0.43
CA SER A 145 -24.29 20.46 0.09
C SER A 145 -24.96 19.33 -0.67
N TYR A 146 -24.21 18.64 -1.54
CA TYR A 146 -24.68 17.50 -2.35
C TYR A 146 -25.47 16.45 -1.54
N GLN A 147 -25.05 16.18 -0.31
CA GLN A 147 -25.69 15.19 0.58
C GLN A 147 -27.12 15.56 1.03
N ASN A 148 -27.49 16.83 0.93
CA ASN A 148 -28.80 17.34 1.36
C ASN A 148 -29.72 17.65 0.17
N CYS A 149 -29.39 17.16 -1.03
CA CYS A 149 -30.18 17.45 -2.22
C CYS A 149 -31.48 16.62 -2.25
N PRO A 150 -32.68 17.25 -2.25
CA PRO A 150 -33.95 16.54 -2.24
C PRO A 150 -34.20 15.70 -3.51
N ALA A 151 -33.44 15.93 -4.59
CA ALA A 151 -33.48 15.11 -5.80
C ALA A 151 -33.02 13.65 -5.58
N THR A 152 -32.39 13.34 -4.44
CA THR A 152 -32.01 11.96 -4.08
C THR A 152 -33.13 11.16 -3.39
N HIS A 153 -34.23 11.80 -3.00
CA HIS A 153 -35.36 11.16 -2.30
C HIS A 153 -36.61 10.99 -3.19
N GLU A 154 -36.44 10.69 -4.49
CA GLU A 154 -37.57 10.37 -5.35
C GLU A 154 -37.31 9.21 -6.32
N ASN A 155 -36.54 8.21 -5.89
CA ASN A 155 -36.50 6.88 -6.53
C ASN A 155 -36.94 5.76 -5.57
N ALA A 156 -37.88 6.08 -4.66
CA ALA A 156 -38.64 5.05 -3.96
C ALA A 156 -39.65 4.45 -4.96
N TYR A 157 -39.28 3.32 -5.56
CA TYR A 157 -40.16 2.26 -6.06
C TYR A 157 -41.50 2.71 -6.67
N ARG A 158 -41.55 2.81 -8.00
CA ARG A 158 -42.78 2.53 -8.75
C ARG A 158 -42.62 1.17 -9.40
N ASP A 159 -42.84 0.14 -8.58
CA ASP A 159 -43.37 -1.13 -9.05
C ASP A 159 -44.71 -0.84 -9.75
N ASN A 160 -44.90 -1.40 -10.94
CA ASN A 160 -46.17 -1.97 -11.41
C ASN A 160 -46.06 -2.32 -12.89
N ILE A 161 -45.75 -3.59 -13.11
CA ILE A 161 -46.19 -4.37 -14.27
C ILE A 161 -47.74 -4.35 -14.29
N GLN A 162 -48.34 -3.95 -15.42
CA GLN A 162 -49.36 -4.74 -16.14
C GLN A 162 -49.52 -4.25 -17.58
#